data_AF-A0A6N6N6J7-F1
#
_entry.id   AF-A0A6N6N6J7-F1
#
_cell.length_a   1.000
_cell.length_b   1.000
_cell.length_c   1.000
_cell.angle_alpha   90.00
_cell.angle_beta   90.00
_cell.angle_gamma   90.00
#
_symmetry.space_group_name_H-M   'P 1'
#
loop_
_entity.id
_entity.type
_entity.pdbx_description
1 polymer ?
#
loop_
_entity_poly.entity_id
_entity_poly.type
_entity_poly.pdbx_seq_one_letter_code
_entity_poly.pdbx_strand_id
1 'polypeptide(L)'
;MDHIETIRKRQLAMALKVGIPYFALIIGIFLLVYLAPQTMVTTIYMGLPLHYWLVALAVYPLTWVLFIWYVGKANALEDEISKEKGD
;
A
#
# COMPACT_ATOMS: atom_id res chain seq x y z
N MET A 1 30.19 -1.71 8.58
CA MET A 1 28.74 -1.52 8.80
C MET A 1 28.15 -2.88 9.09
N ASP A 2 27.33 -2.96 10.12
CA ASP A 2 26.78 -4.24 10.60
C ASP A 2 25.79 -4.81 9.57
N HIS A 3 25.81 -6.11 9.33
CA HIS A 3 25.03 -6.77 8.26
C HIS A 3 23.52 -6.47 8.37
N ILE A 4 23.04 -6.43 9.62
CA ILE A 4 21.67 -6.09 9.98
C ILE A 4 21.32 -4.66 9.55
N GLU A 5 22.29 -3.74 9.60
CA GLU A 5 22.08 -2.33 9.23
C GLU A 5 21.83 -2.18 7.72
N THR A 6 22.55 -2.93 6.88
CA THR A 6 22.38 -2.91 5.42
C THR A 6 21.02 -3.49 5.01
N ILE A 7 20.61 -4.61 5.62
CA ILE A 7 19.29 -5.22 5.39
C ILE A 7 18.19 -4.23 5.77
N ARG A 8 18.26 -3.66 6.98
CA ARG A 8 17.26 -2.69 7.46
C ARG A 8 17.17 -1.47 6.56
N LYS A 9 18.29 -0.95 6.07
CA LYS A 9 18.29 0.19 5.13
C LYS A 9 17.61 -0.15 3.80
N ARG A 10 17.88 -1.33 3.23
CA ARG A 10 17.25 -1.76 1.97
C ARG A 10 15.74 -2.06 2.15
N GLN A 11 15.36 -2.73 3.23
CA GLN A 11 13.96 -2.97 3.59
C GLN A 11 13.20 -1.65 3.82
N LEU A 12 13.81 -0.70 4.54
CA LEU A 12 13.24 0.63 4.76
C LEU A 12 13.08 1.41 3.44
N ALA A 13 14.09 1.38 2.57
CA ALA A 13 14.01 2.02 1.27
C ALA A 13 12.91 1.42 0.38
N MET A 14 12.72 0.10 0.42
CA MET A 14 11.60 -0.58 -0.26
C MET A 14 10.25 -0.20 0.36
N ALA A 15 10.15 -0.21 1.69
CA ALA A 15 8.94 0.20 2.41
C ALA A 15 8.54 1.63 2.06
N LEU A 16 9.50 2.57 2.00
CA LEU A 16 9.26 3.96 1.62
C LEU A 16 8.82 4.09 0.16
N LYS A 17 9.48 3.38 -0.77
CA LYS A 17 9.14 3.39 -2.20
C LYS A 17 7.73 2.90 -2.50
N VAL A 18 7.19 2.00 -1.68
CA VAL A 18 5.84 1.45 -1.86
C VAL A 18 4.82 2.20 -1.01
N GLY A 19 5.17 2.49 0.24
CA GLY A 19 4.32 3.15 1.22
C GLY A 19 3.98 4.59 0.83
N ILE A 20 4.96 5.39 0.40
CA ILE A 20 4.71 6.80 0.05
C ILE A 20 3.70 6.93 -1.10
N PRO A 21 3.85 6.26 -2.25
CA PRO A 21 2.84 6.30 -3.31
C PRO A 21 1.48 5.78 -2.87
N TYR A 22 1.44 4.72 -2.05
CA TYR A 22 0.19 4.19 -1.51
C TYR A 22 -0.51 5.21 -0.62
N PHE A 23 0.20 5.84 0.33
CA PHE A 23 -0.37 6.89 1.17
C PHE A 23 -0.87 8.08 0.34
N ALA A 24 -0.09 8.51 -0.65
CA ALA A 24 -0.50 9.58 -1.57
C ALA A 24 -1.76 9.22 -2.35
N LEU A 25 -1.88 7.96 -2.80
CA LEU A 25 -3.08 7.45 -3.46
C LEU A 25 -4.31 7.50 -2.53
N ILE A 26 -4.17 7.00 -1.30
CA ILE A 26 -5.29 6.99 -0.33
C ILE A 26 -5.76 8.41 -0.04
N ILE A 27 -4.84 9.32 0.26
CA ILE A 27 -5.16 10.74 0.47
C ILE A 27 -5.84 11.32 -0.78
N GLY A 28 -5.30 11.02 -1.96
CA GLY A 28 -5.87 11.45 -3.24
C GLY A 28 -7.32 10.98 -3.44
N ILE A 29 -7.63 9.73 -3.11
CA ILE A 29 -8.99 9.18 -3.18
C ILE A 29 -9.95 9.96 -2.26
N PHE A 30 -9.55 10.25 -1.02
CA PHE A 30 -10.37 11.06 -0.11
C PHE A 30 -10.56 12.49 -0.62
N LEU A 31 -9.52 13.09 -1.22
CA LEU A 31 -9.63 14.41 -1.83
C LEU A 31 -10.56 14.41 -3.05
N LEU A 32 -10.57 13.34 -3.85
CA LEU A 32 -11.47 13.20 -4.99
C LEU A 32 -12.96 13.17 -4.58
N VAL A 33 -13.27 12.75 -3.35
CA VAL A 33 -14.66 12.81 -2.83
C VAL A 33 -15.18 14.25 -2.80
N TYR A 34 -14.33 15.26 -2.59
CA TYR A 34 -14.76 16.67 -2.64
C TYR A 34 -15.18 17.13 -4.05
N LEU A 35 -14.69 16.45 -5.08
CA LEU A 35 -15.07 16.69 -6.47
C LEU A 35 -16.23 15.80 -6.92
N ALA A 36 -16.65 14.85 -6.09
CA ALA A 36 -17.72 13.91 -6.44
C ALA A 36 -19.09 14.62 -6.45
N PRO A 37 -20.04 14.16 -7.29
CA PRO A 37 -21.40 14.67 -7.29
C PRO A 37 -22.04 14.56 -5.90
N GLN A 38 -22.80 15.58 -5.50
CA GLN A 38 -23.53 15.61 -4.22
C GLN A 38 -24.35 14.34 -3.99
N THR A 39 -24.94 13.76 -5.03
CA THR A 39 -25.69 12.51 -4.97
C THR A 39 -24.86 11.32 -4.47
N MET A 40 -23.58 11.20 -4.83
CA MET A 40 -22.71 10.12 -4.29
C MET A 40 -22.36 10.34 -2.82
N VAL A 41 -22.29 11.60 -2.38
CA VAL A 41 -21.93 11.96 -1.01
C VAL A 41 -23.13 11.74 -0.08
N THR A 42 -24.34 12.05 -0.54
CA THR A 42 -25.57 12.01 0.26
C THR A 42 -26.34 10.69 0.16
N THR A 43 -26.09 9.86 -0.86
CA THR A 43 -26.71 8.54 -0.96
C THR A 43 -26.23 7.66 0.18
N ILE A 44 -27.14 7.25 1.06
CA ILE A 44 -26.87 6.31 2.13
C ILE A 44 -27.24 4.91 1.66
N TYR A 45 -26.29 3.99 1.72
CA TYR A 45 -26.48 2.58 1.40
C TYR A 45 -26.12 1.74 2.64
N MET A 46 -27.07 0.91 3.10
CA MET A 46 -26.90 0.07 4.30
C MET A 46 -26.46 0.85 5.55
N GLY A 47 -26.90 2.11 5.69
CA GLY A 47 -26.55 2.96 6.84
C GLY A 47 -25.20 3.70 6.72
N LEU A 48 -24.48 3.56 5.61
CA LEU A 48 -23.21 4.27 5.35
C LEU A 48 -23.27 5.04 4.02
N PRO A 49 -22.67 6.23 3.90
CA PRO A 49 -22.60 6.94 2.63
C PRO A 49 -21.94 6.11 1.51
N LEU A 50 -22.48 6.18 0.31
CA LEU A 50 -22.11 5.35 -0.85
C LEU A 50 -20.62 5.46 -1.19
N HIS A 51 -20.03 6.66 -1.09
CA HIS A 51 -18.62 6.85 -1.39
C HIS A 51 -17.69 6.01 -0.48
N TYR A 52 -18.05 5.76 0.79
CA TYR A 52 -17.26 4.87 1.65
C TYR A 52 -17.27 3.43 1.15
N TRP A 53 -18.40 2.95 0.64
CA TRP A 53 -18.50 1.62 0.02
C TRP A 53 -17.62 1.53 -1.22
N LEU A 54 -17.64 2.56 -2.07
CA LEU A 54 -16.81 2.61 -3.28
C LEU A 54 -15.33 2.64 -2.95
N VAL A 55 -14.92 3.43 -1.95
CA VAL A 55 -13.53 3.45 -1.46
C VAL A 55 -13.15 2.09 -0.90
N ALA A 56 -13.99 1.47 -0.07
CA ALA A 56 -13.70 0.15 0.49
C ALA A 56 -13.52 -0.92 -0.61
N LEU A 57 -14.43 -0.96 -1.59
CA LEU A 57 -14.36 -1.89 -2.71
C LEU A 57 -13.14 -1.67 -3.62
N ALA A 58 -12.69 -0.43 -3.80
CA ALA A 58 -11.54 -0.13 -4.64
C ALA A 58 -10.20 -0.31 -3.88
N VAL A 59 -10.11 0.24 -2.67
CA VAL A 59 -8.87 0.27 -1.89
C VAL A 59 -8.55 -1.11 -1.34
N TYR A 60 -9.51 -1.82 -0.76
CA TYR A 60 -9.24 -3.10 -0.09
C TYR A 60 -8.55 -4.14 -0.98
N PRO A 61 -9.04 -4.46 -2.20
CA PRO A 61 -8.35 -5.41 -3.07
C PRO A 61 -7.01 -4.86 -3.57
N LEU A 62 -6.89 -3.56 -3.80
CA LEU A 62 -5.63 -2.94 -4.20
C LEU A 62 -4.56 -3.09 -3.10
N THR A 63 -4.92 -2.84 -1.85
CA THR A 63 -4.05 -3.03 -0.68
C THR A 63 -3.61 -4.48 -0.57
N TRP A 64 -4.51 -5.43 -0.79
CA TRP A 64 -4.20 -6.86 -0.79
C TRP A 64 -3.17 -7.25 -1.86
N VAL A 65 -3.38 -6.80 -3.10
CA VAL A 65 -2.45 -7.06 -4.20
C VAL A 65 -1.07 -6.46 -3.91
N LEU A 66 -1.03 -5.22 -3.42
CA LEU A 66 0.22 -4.57 -3.03
C LEU A 66 0.91 -5.30 -1.88
N PHE A 67 0.15 -5.79 -0.90
CA PHE A 67 0.69 -6.51 0.25
C PHE A 67 1.34 -7.84 -0.18
N ILE A 68 0.64 -8.64 -1.00
CA ILE A 68 1.17 -9.91 -1.53
C ILE A 68 2.46 -9.66 -2.31
N TRP A 69 2.46 -8.65 -3.18
CA TRP A 69 3.64 -8.29 -3.96
C TRP A 69 4.80 -7.81 -3.09
N TYR A 70 4.52 -6.94 -2.10
CA TYR A 70 5.52 -6.39 -1.19
C TYR A 70 6.18 -7.47 -0.34
N VAL A 71 5.40 -8.37 0.26
CA VAL A 71 5.93 -9.47 1.09
C VAL A 71 6.80 -10.40 0.25
N GLY A 72 6.36 -10.74 -0.98
CA GLY A 72 7.17 -11.56 -1.88
C GLY A 72 8.52 -10.93 -2.22
N LYS A 73 8.54 -9.60 -2.47
CA LYS A 73 9.77 -8.86 -2.73
C LYS A 73 10.66 -8.71 -1.51
N ALA A 74 10.08 -8.56 -0.31
CA ALA A 74 10.83 -8.50 0.94
C ALA A 74 11.56 -9.83 1.22
N ASN A 75 10.87 -10.96 1.04
CA ASN A 75 11.46 -12.29 1.24
C ASN A 75 12.57 -12.57 0.22
N ALA A 76 12.37 -12.21 -1.06
CA ALA A 76 13.41 -12.38 -2.09
C ALA A 76 14.68 -11.58 -1.78
N LEU A 77 14.55 -10.40 -1.17
CA LEU A 77 15.69 -9.58 -0.75
C LEU A 77 16.49 -10.25 0.38
N GLU A 78 15.81 -10.92 1.31
CA GLU A 78 16.47 -11.70 2.38
C GLU A 78 17.18 -12.95 1.82
N ASP A 79 16.59 -13.61 0.83
CA ASP A 79 17.17 -14.77 0.14
C ASP A 79 18.40 -14.40 -0.71
N GLU A 80 18.37 -13.30 -1.46
CA GLU A 80 19.51 -12.80 -2.25
C GLU A 80 20.73 -12.52 -1.37
N ILE A 81 20.51 -11.86 -0.24
CA ILE A 81 21.58 -11.52 0.71
C ILE A 81 22.14 -12.80 1.38
N SER A 82 21.31 -13.82 1.56
CA SER A 82 21.74 -15.12 2.09
C SER A 82 22.56 -15.93 1.08
N LYS A 83 22.26 -15.81 -0.22
CA LYS A 83 22.95 -16.51 -1.33
C LYS A 83 24.28 -15.89 -1.73
N GLU A 84 24.44 -14.56 -1.65
CA GLU A 84 25.74 -13.88 -1.89
C GLU A 84 26.87 -14.37 -0.97
N LYS A 85 26.55 -15.16 0.07
CA LYS A 85 27.50 -15.69 1.05
C LYS A 85 27.76 -17.19 0.93
N GLY A 86 27.18 -17.86 -0.06
CA GLY A 86 27.23 -19.32 -0.25
C GLY A 86 27.80 -19.76 -1.60
N ASP A 87 28.99 -19.26 -1.93
CA ASP A 87 30.09 -19.93 -2.66
C ASP A 87 31.38 -19.14 -2.40
#